data_AF-A0A964NWI5-F1
#
_entry.id   AF-A0A964NWI5-F1
#
_cell.length_a   1.000
_cell.length_b   1.000
_cell.length_c   1.000
_cell.angle_alpha   90.00
_cell.angle_beta   90.00
_cell.angle_gamma   90.00
#
_symmetry.space_group_name_H-M   'P 1'
#
loop_
_entity.id
_entity.type
_entity.pdbx_description
1 polymer ?
#
loop_
_entity_poly.entity_id
_entity_poly.type
_entity_poly.pdbx_seq_one_letter_code
_entity_poly.pdbx_strand_id
1 'polypeptide(L)'
;MTTPATDPAQTPPCDGRGFLGGEPCPWTGPDDRWLGDRARCVFHSEDPNKPPDRIRAEWDRMAAARAFDCTGWVIPFGVEVTGEIAQARFHGTNFGQEAVFSQASFNGEAWFAMASFRDTWFMGARFSGYAVFSGASFERAITFDQTQFGALARFATCEVRLLRFHRCQMGGVTLDDALGIAEAEYDACEWDTPPDRVLIAEERDAIGLRDGLPDGVAVRSGPAFQRAERVYREVRRSLESRKQFQQAGQFAHHELEMRRMAIEVERGKVVANIGCLEGWY
;
A
#
# COMPACT_ATOMS: atom_id res chain seq x y z
N MET A 1 31.52 32.66 3.86
CA MET A 1 31.13 32.10 2.55
C MET A 1 31.07 30.60 2.70
N THR A 2 29.89 30.09 3.05
CA THR A 2 29.61 28.66 3.24
C THR A 2 29.32 28.05 1.87
N THR A 3 30.06 27.01 1.51
CA THR A 3 29.87 26.21 0.30
C THR A 3 28.50 25.51 0.31
N PRO A 4 27.86 25.29 -0.86
CA PRO A 4 26.56 24.65 -0.93
C PRO A 4 26.69 23.14 -0.69
N ALA A 5 25.62 22.55 -0.15
CA ALA A 5 25.45 21.09 -0.07
C ALA A 5 25.57 20.48 -1.47
N THR A 6 26.41 19.46 -1.60
CA THR A 6 26.63 18.73 -2.87
C THR A 6 25.38 17.95 -3.26
N ASP A 7 24.96 18.15 -4.51
CA ASP A 7 23.88 17.47 -5.23
C ASP A 7 24.25 15.99 -5.48
N PRO A 8 23.41 15.01 -5.09
CA PRO A 8 23.65 13.58 -5.34
C PRO A 8 23.67 13.20 -6.84
N ALA A 9 23.43 14.13 -7.76
CA ALA A 9 23.57 13.92 -9.21
C ALA A 9 25.03 13.81 -9.73
N GLN A 10 26.06 13.66 -8.87
CA GLN A 10 27.48 13.51 -9.25
C GLN A 10 28.20 12.30 -8.61
N THR A 11 27.62 11.09 -8.65
CA THR A 11 28.28 9.89 -8.07
C THR A 11 28.61 8.81 -9.12
N PRO A 12 29.89 8.53 -9.41
CA PRO A 12 30.37 7.19 -9.79
C PRO A 12 31.53 6.71 -8.87
N PRO A 13 31.81 5.39 -8.63
CA PRO A 13 31.22 4.13 -9.12
C PRO A 13 30.83 3.10 -8.00
N CYS A 14 30.33 1.90 -8.35
CA CYS A 14 30.43 0.66 -7.52
C CYS A 14 31.37 -0.32 -8.22
N ASP A 15 32.30 -0.94 -7.49
CA ASP A 15 33.08 -2.09 -7.97
C ASP A 15 33.20 -3.26 -6.98
N GLY A 16 32.47 -3.22 -5.87
CA GLY A 16 32.43 -4.33 -4.93
C GLY A 16 31.12 -5.10 -4.98
N ARG A 17 30.81 -5.84 -6.06
CA ARG A 17 29.78 -6.92 -6.14
C ARG A 17 28.62 -6.78 -5.13
N GLY A 18 27.73 -5.83 -5.33
CA GLY A 18 26.48 -5.65 -4.57
C GLY A 18 25.49 -4.97 -5.48
N PHE A 19 24.45 -5.70 -5.93
CA PHE A 19 23.60 -5.30 -7.04
C PHE A 19 22.13 -5.13 -6.65
N LEU A 20 21.50 -4.09 -7.16
CA LEU A 20 20.05 -3.97 -7.29
C LEU A 20 19.70 -4.20 -8.76
N GLY A 21 19.16 -5.38 -9.12
CA GLY A 21 18.75 -5.65 -10.50
C GLY A 21 19.87 -5.60 -11.55
N GLY A 22 21.14 -5.70 -11.15
CA GLY A 22 22.32 -5.63 -12.03
C GLY A 22 23.06 -4.29 -12.03
N GLU A 23 22.55 -3.28 -11.34
CA GLU A 23 23.17 -1.94 -11.22
C GLU A 23 23.94 -1.77 -9.89
N PRO A 24 25.01 -0.94 -9.88
CA PRO A 24 25.68 -0.39 -8.69
C PRO A 24 24.73 0.09 -7.58
N CYS A 25 24.94 -0.36 -6.34
CA CYS A 25 24.24 0.23 -5.19
C CYS A 25 24.68 1.70 -4.99
N PRO A 26 23.76 2.67 -4.92
CA PRO A 26 24.11 4.10 -4.76
C PRO A 26 24.53 4.47 -3.32
N TRP A 27 24.36 3.56 -2.36
CA TRP A 27 24.57 3.80 -0.93
C TRP A 27 25.95 3.36 -0.41
N THR A 28 26.78 2.75 -1.27
CA THR A 28 28.12 2.27 -0.91
C THR A 28 29.21 3.12 -1.55
N GLY A 29 30.23 3.48 -0.76
CA GLY A 29 31.44 4.13 -1.24
C GLY A 29 32.56 3.14 -1.64
N PRO A 30 33.63 3.61 -2.29
CA PRO A 30 34.72 2.75 -2.82
C PRO A 30 35.51 1.98 -1.75
N ASP A 31 35.48 2.41 -0.48
CA ASP A 31 36.16 1.72 0.63
C ASP A 31 35.31 0.64 1.31
N ASP A 32 34.09 0.42 0.80
CA ASP A 32 33.06 -0.38 1.45
C ASP A 32 33.08 -1.83 0.98
N ARG A 33 33.89 -2.65 1.65
CA ARG A 33 34.12 -4.06 1.28
C ARG A 33 33.15 -5.05 1.92
N TRP A 34 32.09 -4.59 2.58
CA TRP A 34 31.15 -5.54 3.16
C TRP A 34 30.31 -6.18 2.04
N LEU A 35 30.70 -7.41 1.69
CA LEU A 35 29.99 -8.28 0.78
C LEU A 35 29.31 -9.33 1.63
N GLY A 36 28.05 -9.09 1.95
CA GLY A 36 27.21 -10.06 2.62
C GLY A 36 26.86 -11.21 1.71
N ASP A 37 25.81 -11.92 2.10
CA ASP A 37 25.28 -13.04 1.35
C ASP A 37 25.01 -12.68 -0.13
N ARG A 38 25.39 -13.60 -1.03
CA ARG A 38 25.31 -13.42 -2.50
C ARG A 38 26.07 -12.21 -3.04
N ALA A 39 27.05 -11.70 -2.29
CA ALA A 39 27.74 -10.45 -2.62
C ALA A 39 26.70 -9.34 -2.77
N ARG A 40 26.10 -8.97 -1.65
CA ARG A 40 25.20 -7.82 -1.53
C ARG A 40 25.80 -6.83 -0.55
N CYS A 41 25.56 -5.54 -0.76
CA CYS A 41 26.01 -4.53 0.20
C CYS A 41 25.20 -4.60 1.50
N VAL A 42 25.66 -3.87 2.53
CA VAL A 42 25.06 -3.89 3.87
C VAL A 42 23.56 -3.56 3.87
N PHE A 43 23.13 -2.68 2.97
CA PHE A 43 21.73 -2.29 2.85
C PHE A 43 20.87 -3.39 2.21
N HIS A 44 21.40 -4.18 1.26
CA HIS A 44 20.62 -5.14 0.46
C HIS A 44 20.79 -6.61 0.88
N SER A 45 21.80 -6.90 1.70
CA SER A 45 22.05 -8.27 2.16
C SER A 45 21.07 -8.72 3.23
N GLU A 46 20.74 -10.00 3.19
CA GLU A 46 19.93 -10.73 4.17
C GLU A 46 20.77 -11.40 5.26
N ASP A 47 22.11 -11.24 5.24
CA ASP A 47 22.98 -11.83 6.26
C ASP A 47 22.60 -11.30 7.67
N PRO A 48 22.22 -12.17 8.61
CA PRO A 48 21.84 -11.76 9.97
C PRO A 48 22.99 -11.13 10.76
N ASN A 49 24.25 -11.35 10.34
CA ASN A 49 25.43 -10.79 10.99
C ASN A 49 25.90 -9.47 10.37
N LYS A 50 25.14 -8.90 9.42
CA LYS A 50 25.50 -7.64 8.79
C LYS A 50 25.57 -6.50 9.82
N PRO A 51 26.56 -5.60 9.72
CA PRO A 51 26.70 -4.51 10.68
C PRO A 51 25.53 -3.52 10.55
N PRO A 52 24.66 -3.37 11.57
CA PRO A 52 23.45 -2.56 11.45
C PRO A 52 23.72 -1.06 11.54
N ASP A 53 24.85 -0.65 12.12
CA ASP A 53 25.12 0.74 12.50
C ASP A 53 25.07 1.71 11.32
N ARG A 54 25.51 1.26 10.13
CA ARG A 54 25.46 2.09 8.93
C ARG A 54 24.05 2.23 8.37
N ILE A 55 23.27 1.15 8.40
CA ILE A 55 21.85 1.18 8.02
C ILE A 55 21.12 2.13 8.97
N ARG A 56 21.43 2.09 10.27
CA ARG A 56 20.86 2.97 11.28
C ARG A 56 21.24 4.43 11.07
N ALA A 57 22.53 4.73 10.90
CA ALA A 57 22.99 6.09 10.68
C ALA A 57 22.34 6.72 9.45
N GLU A 58 22.20 5.95 8.37
CA GLU A 58 21.57 6.44 7.14
C GLU A 58 20.04 6.54 7.26
N TRP A 59 19.41 5.60 7.98
CA TRP A 59 18.00 5.72 8.37
C TRP A 59 17.74 7.00 9.17
N ASP A 60 18.56 7.28 10.19
CA ASP A 60 18.44 8.47 11.04
C ASP A 60 18.64 9.75 10.23
N ARG A 61 19.57 9.74 9.26
CA ARG A 61 19.76 10.85 8.31
C ARG A 61 18.51 11.10 7.46
N MET A 62 17.92 10.04 6.89
CA MET A 62 16.68 10.12 6.11
C MET A 62 15.48 10.55 6.95
N ALA A 63 15.38 10.06 8.18
CA ALA A 63 14.34 10.43 9.14
C ALA A 63 14.45 11.91 9.52
N ALA A 64 15.66 12.43 9.74
CA ALA A 64 15.89 13.85 9.97
C ALA A 64 15.53 14.70 8.74
N ALA A 65 15.82 14.20 7.54
CA ALA A 65 15.49 14.86 6.28
C ALA A 65 14.02 14.69 5.85
N ARG A 66 13.24 13.84 6.54
CA ARG A 66 11.86 13.49 6.19
C ARG A 66 11.69 12.91 4.78
N ALA A 67 12.74 12.27 4.26
CA ALA A 67 12.78 11.74 2.91
C ALA A 67 13.45 10.36 2.92
N PHE A 68 12.66 9.33 2.68
CA PHE A 68 13.09 7.94 2.69
C PHE A 68 13.22 7.39 1.28
N ASP A 69 14.40 6.85 0.96
CA ASP A 69 14.61 5.97 -0.19
C ASP A 69 15.36 4.72 0.27
N CYS A 70 14.58 3.71 0.64
CA CYS A 70 15.03 2.43 1.15
C CYS A 70 14.82 1.31 0.13
N THR A 71 14.81 1.64 -1.17
CA THR A 71 14.45 0.68 -2.23
C THR A 71 15.32 -0.59 -2.16
N GLY A 72 14.67 -1.72 -1.95
CA GLY A 72 15.30 -3.05 -1.79
C GLY A 72 16.04 -3.28 -0.48
N TRP A 73 16.06 -2.31 0.45
CA TRP A 73 16.81 -2.43 1.70
C TRP A 73 16.28 -3.56 2.57
N VAL A 74 17.18 -4.20 3.30
CA VAL A 74 16.87 -5.13 4.39
C VAL A 74 17.21 -4.41 5.70
N ILE A 75 16.21 -4.10 6.51
CA ILE A 75 16.37 -3.36 7.76
C ILE A 75 16.30 -4.36 8.93
N PRO A 76 17.41 -4.63 9.62
CA PRO A 76 17.47 -5.71 10.62
C PRO A 76 16.98 -5.29 12.02
N PHE A 77 16.44 -4.09 12.17
CA PHE A 77 15.99 -3.52 13.45
C PHE A 77 14.63 -2.85 13.31
N GLY A 78 13.95 -2.65 14.44
CA GLY A 78 12.66 -1.97 14.48
C GLY A 78 12.80 -0.49 14.09
N VAL A 79 11.81 0.03 13.38
CA VAL A 79 11.78 1.42 12.91
C VAL A 79 10.49 2.11 13.29
N GLU A 80 10.60 3.40 13.59
CA GLU A 80 9.46 4.28 13.79
C GLU A 80 9.58 5.48 12.85
N VAL A 81 8.50 5.77 12.11
CA VAL A 81 8.36 6.93 11.24
C VAL A 81 7.21 7.77 11.76
N THR A 82 7.47 9.06 11.99
CA THR A 82 6.49 10.02 12.54
C THR A 82 6.54 11.35 11.80
N GLY A 83 5.49 12.17 11.90
CA GLY A 83 5.47 13.52 11.36
C GLY A 83 5.34 13.59 9.84
N GLU A 84 5.60 14.76 9.26
CA GLU A 84 5.44 14.99 7.82
C GLU A 84 6.58 14.34 7.02
N ILE A 85 6.22 13.57 6.01
CA ILE A 85 7.13 12.81 5.15
C ILE A 85 7.01 13.36 3.73
N ALA A 86 8.11 13.94 3.24
CA ALA A 86 8.19 14.53 1.92
C ALA A 86 8.31 13.47 0.81
N GLN A 87 9.03 12.37 1.10
CA GLN A 87 9.23 11.26 0.17
C GLN A 87 9.27 9.93 0.92
N ALA A 88 8.53 8.93 0.42
CA ALA A 88 8.48 7.60 1.00
C ALA A 88 8.62 6.53 -0.08
N ARG A 89 9.85 6.06 -0.31
CA ARG A 89 10.15 4.95 -1.22
C ARG A 89 10.69 3.76 -0.43
N PHE A 90 9.82 2.78 -0.24
CA PHE A 90 10.09 1.51 0.44
C PHE A 90 9.85 0.31 -0.49
N HIS A 91 9.97 0.52 -1.80
CA HIS A 91 9.74 -0.53 -2.78
C HIS A 91 10.73 -1.69 -2.57
N GLY A 92 10.21 -2.91 -2.38
CA GLY A 92 11.04 -4.09 -2.13
C GLY A 92 11.80 -4.06 -0.79
N THR A 93 11.51 -3.11 0.11
CA THR A 93 12.17 -3.05 1.42
C THR A 93 11.69 -4.19 2.31
N ASN A 94 12.62 -4.89 2.95
CA ASN A 94 12.36 -5.86 4.00
C ASN A 94 12.53 -5.20 5.38
N PHE A 95 11.42 -5.00 6.08
CA PHE A 95 11.40 -4.63 7.49
C PHE A 95 11.47 -5.90 8.33
N GLY A 96 12.70 -6.30 8.67
CA GLY A 96 12.98 -7.57 9.35
C GLY A 96 12.49 -7.63 10.80
N GLN A 97 12.07 -6.50 11.35
CA GLN A 97 11.49 -6.32 12.68
C GLN A 97 10.26 -5.41 12.58
N GLU A 98 9.73 -4.98 13.73
CA GLU A 98 8.59 -4.06 13.82
C GLU A 98 8.80 -2.75 13.04
N ALA A 99 7.82 -2.39 12.21
CA ALA A 99 7.77 -1.11 11.49
C ALA A 99 6.51 -0.32 11.90
N VAL A 100 6.71 0.80 12.59
CA VAL A 100 5.62 1.66 13.09
C VAL A 100 5.62 2.98 12.34
N PHE A 101 4.45 3.35 11.80
CA PHE A 101 4.19 4.63 11.16
C PHE A 101 3.16 5.37 12.01
N SER A 102 3.63 6.08 13.04
CA SER A 102 2.79 6.75 14.05
C SER A 102 2.64 8.22 13.72
N GLN A 103 1.41 8.67 13.48
CA GLN A 103 1.09 10.05 13.11
C GLN A 103 1.95 10.54 11.92
N ALA A 104 2.30 9.62 11.02
CA ALA A 104 3.09 9.91 9.83
C ALA A 104 2.18 10.46 8.73
N SER A 105 2.51 11.64 8.22
CA SER A 105 1.77 12.31 7.14
C SER A 105 2.58 12.24 5.85
N PHE A 106 2.23 11.31 4.98
CA PHE A 106 2.82 11.17 3.65
C PHE A 106 2.18 12.19 2.71
N ASN A 107 2.89 13.29 2.48
CA ASN A 107 2.37 14.43 1.70
C ASN A 107 2.42 14.18 0.19
N GLY A 108 3.33 13.31 -0.26
CA GLY A 108 3.41 12.83 -1.63
C GLY A 108 2.98 11.36 -1.77
N GLU A 109 3.47 10.73 -2.82
CA GLU A 109 3.30 9.29 -3.02
C GLU A 109 4.14 8.47 -2.03
N ALA A 110 3.54 7.41 -1.50
CA ALA A 110 4.17 6.44 -0.61
C ALA A 110 4.19 5.07 -1.27
N TRP A 111 5.39 4.59 -1.59
CA TRP A 111 5.61 3.37 -2.34
C TRP A 111 6.09 2.25 -1.42
N PHE A 112 5.20 1.31 -1.08
CA PHE A 112 5.48 0.09 -0.32
C PHE A 112 5.35 -1.17 -1.18
N ALA A 113 5.30 -1.03 -2.51
CA ALA A 113 5.12 -2.15 -3.42
C ALA A 113 6.25 -3.19 -3.21
N MET A 114 5.90 -4.47 -3.16
CA MET A 114 6.85 -5.58 -2.91
C MET A 114 7.61 -5.49 -1.57
N ALA A 115 7.26 -4.57 -0.67
CA ALA A 115 7.86 -4.54 0.65
C ALA A 115 7.46 -5.79 1.45
N SER A 116 8.38 -6.27 2.29
CA SER A 116 8.14 -7.37 3.21
C SER A 116 8.13 -6.83 4.63
N PHE A 117 7.09 -7.18 5.38
CA PHE A 117 6.89 -6.70 6.74
C PHE A 117 6.73 -7.86 7.70
N ARG A 118 7.49 -7.85 8.80
CA ARG A 118 7.28 -8.78 9.90
C ARG A 118 6.03 -8.43 10.69
N ASP A 119 6.02 -7.28 11.35
CA ASP A 119 4.90 -6.72 12.12
C ASP A 119 4.80 -5.21 11.80
N THR A 120 3.62 -4.72 11.43
CA THR A 120 3.46 -3.33 10.96
C THR A 120 2.21 -2.66 11.49
N TRP A 121 2.39 -1.41 11.94
CA TRP A 121 1.31 -0.56 12.41
C TRP A 121 1.34 0.81 11.73
N PHE A 122 0.19 1.22 11.22
CA PHE A 122 -0.07 2.60 10.79
C PHE A 122 -1.06 3.19 11.80
N MET A 123 -0.58 4.02 12.72
CA MET A 123 -1.38 4.54 13.83
C MET A 123 -1.61 6.04 13.64
N GLY A 124 -2.81 6.43 13.23
CA GLY A 124 -3.13 7.80 12.86
C GLY A 124 -2.33 8.30 11.66
N ALA A 125 -1.83 7.39 10.81
CA ALA A 125 -1.10 7.77 9.61
C ALA A 125 -2.04 8.43 8.59
N ARG A 126 -1.50 9.33 7.78
CA ARG A 126 -2.23 10.02 6.72
C ARG A 126 -1.49 9.89 5.40
N PHE A 127 -2.18 9.36 4.39
CA PHE A 127 -1.72 9.30 3.01
C PHE A 127 -2.44 10.36 2.21
N SER A 128 -1.80 11.49 1.96
CA SER A 128 -2.39 12.58 1.16
C SER A 128 -2.26 12.31 -0.35
N GLY A 129 -1.20 11.62 -0.77
CA GLY A 129 -1.00 11.11 -2.12
C GLY A 129 -1.28 9.61 -2.25
N TYR A 130 -0.82 8.99 -3.35
CA TYR A 130 -0.98 7.55 -3.57
C TYR A 130 -0.24 6.72 -2.54
N ALA A 131 -0.88 5.65 -2.06
CA ALA A 131 -0.22 4.64 -1.24
C ALA A 131 -0.26 3.29 -1.98
N VAL A 132 0.90 2.77 -2.37
CA VAL A 132 0.98 1.53 -3.16
C VAL A 132 1.54 0.40 -2.30
N PHE A 133 0.70 -0.58 -1.97
CA PHE A 133 1.06 -1.81 -1.25
C PHE A 133 1.06 -3.05 -2.15
N SER A 134 1.06 -2.85 -3.47
CA SER A 134 0.95 -3.95 -4.43
C SER A 134 2.09 -4.96 -4.29
N GLY A 135 1.77 -6.25 -4.15
CA GLY A 135 2.76 -7.32 -3.97
C GLY A 135 3.48 -7.30 -2.63
N ALA A 136 3.08 -6.45 -1.67
CA ALA A 136 3.66 -6.46 -0.35
C ALA A 136 3.29 -7.76 0.39
N SER A 137 4.23 -8.27 1.19
CA SER A 137 4.03 -9.46 2.02
C SER A 137 4.02 -9.06 3.50
N PHE A 138 3.09 -9.63 4.25
CA PHE A 138 2.94 -9.40 5.68
C PHE A 138 3.02 -10.74 6.40
N GLU A 139 4.15 -11.01 7.04
CA GLU A 139 4.39 -12.29 7.73
C GLU A 139 3.42 -12.49 8.91
N ARG A 140 3.07 -11.39 9.57
CA ARG A 140 2.14 -11.35 10.70
C ARG A 140 1.04 -10.33 10.45
N ALA A 141 0.47 -9.78 11.51
CA ALA A 141 -0.65 -8.84 11.40
C ALA A 141 -0.16 -7.49 10.91
N ILE A 142 -0.88 -6.91 9.96
CA ILE A 142 -0.80 -5.49 9.64
C ILE A 142 -2.05 -4.79 10.17
N THR A 143 -1.84 -3.71 10.91
CA THR A 143 -2.92 -2.89 11.47
C THR A 143 -2.85 -1.46 10.96
N PHE A 144 -3.93 -1.02 10.34
CA PHE A 144 -4.22 0.38 10.11
C PHE A 144 -5.23 0.81 11.18
N ASP A 145 -4.81 1.71 12.07
CA ASP A 145 -5.66 2.28 13.11
C ASP A 145 -5.76 3.80 12.90
N GLN A 146 -6.97 4.33 12.85
CA GLN A 146 -7.26 5.75 12.62
C GLN A 146 -6.55 6.31 11.36
N THR A 147 -6.29 5.46 10.37
CA THR A 147 -5.54 5.83 9.16
C THR A 147 -6.45 6.50 8.13
N GLN A 148 -5.96 7.59 7.54
CA GLN A 148 -6.66 8.33 6.49
C GLN A 148 -5.99 8.10 5.14
N PHE A 149 -6.77 7.64 4.16
CA PHE A 149 -6.34 7.52 2.76
C PHE A 149 -7.05 8.63 1.96
N GLY A 150 -6.35 9.76 1.78
CA GLY A 150 -6.89 10.95 1.12
C GLY A 150 -6.92 10.84 -0.41
N ALA A 151 -6.17 9.91 -0.99
CA ALA A 151 -6.19 9.54 -2.40
C ALA A 151 -6.28 8.01 -2.53
N LEU A 152 -5.95 7.47 -3.71
CA LEU A 152 -5.99 6.03 -3.96
C LEU A 152 -4.91 5.29 -3.14
N ALA A 153 -5.35 4.30 -2.36
CA ALA A 153 -4.48 3.32 -1.69
C ALA A 153 -4.73 1.94 -2.29
N ARG A 154 -3.68 1.29 -2.80
CA ARG A 154 -3.81 0.05 -3.60
C ARG A 154 -3.16 -1.14 -2.93
N PHE A 155 -3.98 -2.15 -2.65
CA PHE A 155 -3.58 -3.44 -2.08
C PHE A 155 -3.75 -4.56 -3.12
N ALA A 156 -3.04 -4.50 -4.25
CA ALA A 156 -3.13 -5.57 -5.26
C ALA A 156 -2.13 -6.70 -4.95
N THR A 157 -2.53 -7.96 -5.14
CA THR A 157 -1.63 -9.13 -5.05
C THR A 157 -0.78 -9.17 -3.78
N CYS A 158 -1.22 -8.53 -2.70
CA CYS A 158 -0.53 -8.60 -1.42
C CYS A 158 -0.83 -9.94 -0.76
N GLU A 159 0.13 -10.43 0.01
CA GLU A 159 -0.04 -11.63 0.83
C GLU A 159 -0.23 -11.18 2.28
N VAL A 160 -1.48 -11.19 2.73
CA VAL A 160 -1.82 -10.86 4.12
C VAL A 160 -2.23 -12.11 4.87
N ARG A 161 -1.60 -12.35 6.03
CA ARG A 161 -2.10 -13.34 6.99
C ARG A 161 -3.23 -12.79 7.84
N LEU A 162 -3.12 -11.53 8.26
CA LEU A 162 -4.14 -10.82 9.02
C LEU A 162 -4.03 -9.33 8.72
N LEU A 163 -5.07 -8.77 8.11
CA LEU A 163 -5.19 -7.35 7.79
C LEU A 163 -6.29 -6.74 8.63
N ARG A 164 -5.98 -5.69 9.40
CA ARG A 164 -6.95 -4.99 10.23
C ARG A 164 -7.05 -3.54 9.83
N PHE A 165 -8.28 -3.09 9.58
CA PHE A 165 -8.63 -1.68 9.51
C PHE A 165 -9.52 -1.34 10.70
N HIS A 166 -9.05 -0.44 11.55
CA HIS A 166 -9.81 0.10 12.68
C HIS A 166 -9.95 1.62 12.50
N ARG A 167 -11.19 2.13 12.45
CA ARG A 167 -11.47 3.57 12.32
C ARG A 167 -10.77 4.24 11.12
N CYS A 168 -10.66 3.51 10.00
CA CYS A 168 -10.02 4.00 8.79
C CYS A 168 -11.03 4.61 7.81
N GLN A 169 -10.57 5.58 7.01
CA GLN A 169 -11.33 6.11 5.87
C GLN A 169 -11.05 5.26 4.62
N MET A 170 -12.06 4.58 4.09
CA MET A 170 -11.91 3.53 3.08
C MET A 170 -12.22 3.99 1.65
N GLY A 171 -12.68 5.23 1.44
CA GLY A 171 -13.17 5.71 0.13
C GLY A 171 -12.18 5.53 -1.03
N GLY A 172 -10.89 5.78 -0.78
CA GLY A 172 -9.82 5.60 -1.76
C GLY A 172 -9.14 4.24 -1.73
N VAL A 173 -9.58 3.30 -0.88
CA VAL A 173 -8.89 2.02 -0.70
C VAL A 173 -9.39 1.00 -1.73
N THR A 174 -8.46 0.49 -2.55
CA THR A 174 -8.69 -0.63 -3.46
C THR A 174 -8.05 -1.90 -2.92
N LEU A 175 -8.85 -2.95 -2.90
CA LEU A 175 -8.61 -4.26 -2.31
C LEU A 175 -8.44 -5.36 -3.37
N ASP A 176 -8.79 -5.09 -4.63
CA ASP A 176 -8.35 -5.83 -5.81
C ASP A 176 -8.32 -7.37 -5.68
N ASP A 177 -7.36 -8.02 -6.34
CA ASP A 177 -6.98 -9.41 -6.17
C ASP A 177 -6.04 -9.59 -4.95
N ALA A 178 -6.21 -8.82 -3.87
CA ALA A 178 -5.51 -9.08 -2.61
C ALA A 178 -5.79 -10.52 -2.16
N LEU A 179 -4.72 -11.26 -1.85
CA LEU A 179 -4.81 -12.60 -1.29
C LEU A 179 -4.94 -12.49 0.23
N GLY A 180 -5.96 -13.12 0.81
CA GLY A 180 -6.19 -13.12 2.27
C GLY A 180 -7.10 -12.01 2.79
N ILE A 181 -7.62 -11.12 1.93
CA ILE A 181 -8.59 -10.10 2.34
C ILE A 181 -9.93 -10.68 2.80
N ALA A 182 -10.24 -11.93 2.44
CA ALA A 182 -11.37 -12.66 2.99
C ALA A 182 -11.30 -12.81 4.52
N GLU A 183 -10.09 -12.73 5.11
CA GLU A 183 -9.83 -12.76 6.54
C GLU A 183 -9.53 -11.36 7.12
N ALA A 184 -9.66 -10.30 6.32
CA ALA A 184 -9.46 -8.95 6.80
C ALA A 184 -10.56 -8.53 7.79
N GLU A 185 -10.16 -7.83 8.84
CA GLU A 185 -11.06 -7.27 9.84
C GLU A 185 -11.32 -5.79 9.53
N TYR A 186 -12.60 -5.42 9.42
CA TYR A 186 -13.04 -4.04 9.31
C TYR A 186 -13.85 -3.66 10.54
N ASP A 187 -13.41 -2.62 11.25
CA ASP A 187 -14.00 -2.21 12.51
C ASP A 187 -14.14 -0.69 12.60
N ALA A 188 -15.37 -0.20 12.71
CA ALA A 188 -15.66 1.24 12.75
C ALA A 188 -15.06 2.02 11.57
N CYS A 189 -14.89 1.38 10.41
CA CYS A 189 -14.38 2.04 9.21
C CYS A 189 -15.46 2.89 8.55
N GLU A 190 -15.03 4.04 8.04
CA GLU A 190 -15.83 4.97 7.26
C GLU A 190 -15.66 4.65 5.79
N TRP A 191 -16.76 4.61 5.04
CA TRP A 191 -16.76 4.34 3.61
C TRP A 191 -17.33 5.55 2.87
N ASP A 192 -17.04 5.68 1.58
CA ASP A 192 -17.70 6.72 0.79
C ASP A 192 -19.21 6.46 0.79
N THR A 193 -19.97 7.40 1.34
CA THR A 193 -21.42 7.33 1.37
C THR A 193 -22.04 8.51 0.63
N PRO A 194 -22.19 8.44 -0.71
CA PRO A 194 -23.17 9.26 -1.40
C PRO A 194 -24.55 9.13 -0.72
N PRO A 195 -25.48 10.08 -0.91
CA PRO A 195 -26.66 10.26 -0.06
C PRO A 195 -27.42 9.00 0.37
N ASP A 196 -27.43 7.94 -0.45
CA ASP A 196 -28.23 6.73 -0.22
C ASP A 196 -27.47 5.40 -0.37
N ARG A 197 -26.14 5.38 -0.43
CA ARG A 197 -25.40 4.13 -0.64
C ARG A 197 -24.01 4.10 -0.04
N VAL A 198 -23.53 2.90 0.28
CA VAL A 198 -22.09 2.69 0.51
C VAL A 198 -21.44 2.43 -0.83
N LEU A 199 -20.34 3.10 -1.11
CA LEU A 199 -19.63 2.99 -2.37
C LEU A 199 -18.17 2.60 -2.11
N ILE A 200 -17.77 1.42 -2.57
CA ILE A 200 -16.37 0.99 -2.57
C ILE A 200 -15.64 1.48 -3.82
N ALA A 201 -14.31 1.56 -3.74
CA ALA A 201 -13.48 2.01 -4.86
C ALA A 201 -13.59 1.09 -6.09
N GLU A 202 -13.79 -0.22 -5.91
CA GLU A 202 -13.99 -1.17 -7.01
C GLU A 202 -15.28 -0.92 -7.78
N GLU A 203 -16.36 -0.56 -7.09
CA GLU A 203 -17.61 -0.22 -7.77
C GLU A 203 -17.43 1.08 -8.56
N ARG A 204 -16.79 2.11 -7.97
CA ARG A 204 -16.46 3.37 -8.66
C ARG A 204 -15.72 3.10 -9.98
N ASP A 205 -14.70 2.24 -9.94
CA ASP A 205 -13.97 1.79 -11.12
C ASP A 205 -14.90 1.09 -12.13
N ALA A 206 -15.72 0.13 -11.68
CA ALA A 206 -16.61 -0.64 -12.54
C ALA A 206 -17.68 0.19 -13.28
N ILE A 207 -18.20 1.24 -12.63
CA ILE A 207 -19.19 2.16 -13.21
C ILE A 207 -18.57 3.37 -13.90
N GLY A 208 -17.23 3.47 -13.92
CA GLY A 208 -16.50 4.58 -14.55
C GLY A 208 -16.60 5.92 -13.81
N LEU A 209 -16.93 5.93 -12.52
CA LEU A 209 -16.84 7.12 -11.68
C LEU A 209 -15.37 7.39 -11.33
N ARG A 210 -14.77 8.35 -12.04
CA ARG A 210 -13.33 8.66 -11.97
C ARG A 210 -12.97 9.80 -11.03
N ASP A 211 -13.91 10.33 -10.25
CA ASP A 211 -13.65 11.43 -9.33
C ASP A 211 -12.54 11.05 -8.34
N GLY A 212 -11.42 11.79 -8.37
CA GLY A 212 -10.25 11.60 -7.49
C GLY A 212 -9.17 10.64 -8.00
N LEU A 213 -9.36 9.97 -9.15
CA LEU A 213 -8.30 9.23 -9.84
C LEU A 213 -7.50 10.21 -10.73
N PRO A 214 -6.16 10.16 -10.73
CA PRO A 214 -5.36 11.03 -11.57
C PRO A 214 -5.39 10.61 -13.05
N ASP A 215 -5.15 11.60 -13.90
CA ASP A 215 -4.35 11.55 -15.12
C ASP A 215 -3.54 10.25 -15.33
N GLY A 216 -4.07 9.26 -16.07
CA GLY A 216 -3.24 8.14 -16.58
C GLY A 216 -3.20 6.86 -15.74
N VAL A 217 -3.99 6.72 -14.66
CA VAL A 217 -4.22 5.39 -14.06
C VAL A 217 -4.96 4.52 -15.07
N ALA A 218 -4.28 3.48 -15.55
CA ALA A 218 -4.84 2.57 -16.54
C ALA A 218 -6.15 1.97 -16.03
N VAL A 219 -7.21 2.09 -16.85
CA VAL A 219 -8.47 1.37 -16.63
C VAL A 219 -8.12 -0.10 -16.46
N ARG A 220 -8.53 -0.67 -15.33
CA ARG A 220 -8.31 -2.09 -15.08
C ARG A 220 -9.12 -2.88 -16.09
N SER A 221 -8.42 -3.52 -17.03
CA SER A 221 -9.05 -4.48 -17.92
C SER A 221 -9.61 -5.67 -17.13
N GLY A 222 -10.65 -6.30 -17.66
CA GLY A 222 -11.23 -7.50 -17.08
C GLY A 222 -12.51 -7.28 -16.24
N PRO A 223 -12.85 -8.23 -15.36
CA PRO A 223 -14.20 -8.40 -14.82
C PRO A 223 -14.50 -7.45 -13.64
N ALA A 224 -14.67 -6.15 -13.92
CA ALA A 224 -14.78 -5.11 -12.90
C ALA A 224 -15.94 -5.31 -11.91
N PHE A 225 -17.12 -5.68 -12.39
CA PHE A 225 -18.27 -5.99 -11.53
C PHE A 225 -18.05 -7.23 -10.67
N GLN A 226 -17.37 -8.26 -11.17
CA GLN A 226 -17.02 -9.44 -10.37
C GLN A 226 -16.03 -9.09 -9.26
N ARG A 227 -15.08 -8.17 -9.50
CA ARG A 227 -14.16 -7.67 -8.47
C ARG A 227 -14.92 -6.91 -7.38
N ALA A 228 -15.81 -6.00 -7.75
CA ALA A 228 -16.64 -5.26 -6.80
C ALA A 228 -17.54 -6.21 -5.99
N GLU A 229 -18.19 -7.18 -6.63
CA GLU A 229 -18.99 -8.21 -5.97
C GLU A 229 -18.20 -8.97 -4.91
N ARG A 230 -16.97 -9.38 -5.24
CA ARG A 230 -16.08 -10.08 -4.32
C ARG A 230 -15.79 -9.22 -3.09
N VAL A 231 -15.39 -7.96 -3.28
CA VAL A 231 -15.01 -7.07 -2.18
C VAL A 231 -16.21 -6.78 -1.28
N TYR A 232 -17.38 -6.49 -1.83
CA TYR A 232 -18.61 -6.32 -1.03
C TYR A 232 -18.89 -7.55 -0.17
N ARG A 233 -18.78 -8.75 -0.75
CA ARG A 233 -19.02 -10.01 -0.04
C ARG A 233 -18.03 -10.24 1.11
N GLU A 234 -16.75 -9.96 0.89
CA GLU A 234 -15.70 -10.16 1.90
C GLU A 234 -15.83 -9.17 3.06
N VAL A 235 -16.05 -7.88 2.76
CA VAL A 235 -16.31 -6.86 3.78
C VAL A 235 -17.57 -7.20 4.56
N ARG A 236 -18.67 -7.57 3.88
CA ARG A 236 -19.91 -7.98 4.55
C ARG A 236 -19.69 -9.12 5.54
N ARG A 237 -18.99 -10.19 5.12
CA ARG A 237 -18.70 -11.35 5.99
C ARG A 237 -17.91 -10.94 7.23
N SER A 238 -16.93 -10.05 7.07
CA SER A 238 -16.16 -9.50 8.19
C SER A 238 -17.07 -8.74 9.16
N LEU A 239 -17.92 -7.84 8.67
CA LEU A 239 -18.88 -7.08 9.47
C LEU A 239 -19.89 -7.98 10.20
N GLU A 240 -20.43 -9.00 9.53
CA GLU A 240 -21.33 -10.00 10.12
C GLU A 240 -20.67 -10.78 11.26
N SER A 241 -19.43 -11.23 11.08
CA SER A 241 -18.66 -11.95 12.11
C SER A 241 -18.45 -11.10 13.38
N ARG A 242 -18.39 -9.78 13.21
CA ARG A 242 -18.25 -8.78 14.28
C ARG A 242 -19.59 -8.22 14.78
N LYS A 243 -20.73 -8.79 14.35
CA LYS A 243 -22.08 -8.38 14.75
C LYS A 243 -22.47 -6.95 14.33
N GLN A 244 -21.83 -6.40 13.29
CA GLN A 244 -22.16 -5.09 12.71
C GLN A 244 -23.25 -5.22 11.62
N PHE A 245 -24.41 -5.75 12.00
CA PHE A 245 -25.45 -6.19 11.05
C PHE A 245 -26.08 -5.07 10.23
N GLN A 246 -26.22 -3.86 10.80
CA GLN A 246 -26.79 -2.72 10.07
C GLN A 246 -25.92 -2.33 8.88
N GLN A 247 -24.61 -2.19 9.09
CA GLN A 247 -23.67 -1.87 8.01
C GLN A 247 -23.55 -3.04 7.03
N ALA A 248 -23.47 -4.28 7.53
CA ALA A 248 -23.45 -5.47 6.68
C ALA A 248 -24.64 -5.56 5.70
N GLY A 249 -25.84 -5.12 6.11
CA GLY A 249 -27.02 -5.06 5.26
C GLY A 249 -26.87 -4.15 4.03
N GLN A 250 -26.19 -3.00 4.18
CA GLN A 250 -25.90 -2.09 3.07
C GLN A 250 -24.96 -2.75 2.06
N PHE A 251 -23.92 -3.44 2.53
CA PHE A 251 -22.99 -4.20 1.67
C PHE A 251 -23.67 -5.38 0.97
N ALA A 252 -24.64 -6.03 1.62
CA ALA A 252 -25.39 -7.14 1.03
C ALA A 252 -26.21 -6.73 -0.20
N HIS A 253 -26.80 -5.53 -0.16
CA HIS A 253 -27.56 -4.99 -1.28
C HIS A 253 -26.64 -4.81 -2.50
N HIS A 254 -25.51 -4.12 -2.32
CA HIS A 254 -24.56 -3.85 -3.40
C HIS A 254 -23.83 -5.11 -3.90
N GLU A 255 -23.59 -6.12 -3.05
CA GLU A 255 -23.10 -7.44 -3.49
C GLU A 255 -24.04 -8.04 -4.56
N LEU A 256 -25.36 -8.00 -4.31
CA LEU A 256 -26.36 -8.54 -5.25
C LEU A 256 -26.44 -7.72 -6.54
N GLU A 257 -26.35 -6.40 -6.44
CA GLU A 257 -26.32 -5.51 -7.62
C GLU A 257 -25.09 -5.79 -8.49
N MET A 258 -23.89 -5.86 -7.91
CA MET A 258 -22.67 -6.14 -8.66
C MET A 258 -22.71 -7.54 -9.28
N ARG A 259 -23.25 -8.53 -8.58
CA ARG A 259 -23.46 -9.89 -9.13
C ARG A 259 -24.41 -9.86 -10.33
N ARG A 260 -25.51 -9.11 -10.24
CA ARG A 260 -26.45 -8.93 -11.37
C ARG A 260 -25.76 -8.28 -12.56
N MET A 261 -25.00 -7.20 -12.34
CA MET A 261 -24.29 -6.47 -13.40
C MET A 261 -23.24 -7.35 -14.08
N ALA A 262 -22.49 -8.15 -13.32
CA ALA A 262 -21.54 -9.12 -13.88
C ALA A 262 -22.22 -10.11 -14.85
N ILE A 263 -23.38 -10.66 -14.48
CA ILE A 263 -24.15 -11.57 -15.34
C ILE A 263 -24.65 -10.87 -16.61
N GLU A 264 -25.11 -9.63 -16.52
CA GLU A 264 -25.62 -8.90 -17.68
C GLU A 264 -24.49 -8.49 -18.65
N VAL A 265 -23.28 -8.22 -18.14
CA VAL A 265 -22.07 -8.04 -18.97
C VAL A 265 -21.68 -9.35 -19.67
N GLU A 266 -21.67 -10.49 -18.97
CA GLU A 266 -21.37 -11.80 -19.56
C GLU A 266 -22.38 -12.19 -20.66
N ARG A 267 -23.64 -11.75 -20.52
CA ARG A 267 -24.70 -11.93 -21.52
C ARG A 267 -24.63 -10.92 -22.68
N GLY A 268 -23.68 -9.99 -22.68
CA GLY A 268 -23.52 -8.97 -23.70
C GLY A 268 -24.59 -7.88 -23.69
N LYS A 269 -25.34 -7.72 -22.60
CA LYS A 269 -26.42 -6.72 -22.48
C LYS A 269 -25.96 -5.37 -21.93
N VAL A 270 -24.81 -5.34 -21.26
CA VAL A 270 -24.18 -4.14 -20.71
C VAL A 270 -22.71 -4.14 -21.12
N VAL A 271 -22.17 -2.97 -21.47
CA VAL A 271 -20.72 -2.79 -21.71
C VAL A 271 -20.08 -2.29 -20.42
N ALA A 272 -19.06 -3.00 -19.92
CA ALA A 272 -18.27 -2.53 -18.78
C ALA A 272 -17.61 -1.17 -19.11
N ASN A 273 -17.58 -0.24 -18.15
CA ASN A 273 -17.05 1.12 -18.27
C ASN A 273 -17.89 2.15 -19.06
N ILE A 274 -19.18 1.91 -19.28
CA ILE A 274 -20.12 2.96 -19.70
C ILE A 274 -21.00 3.32 -18.51
N GLY A 275 -21.12 4.62 -18.22
CA GLY A 275 -21.97 5.16 -17.16
C GLY A 275 -23.43 4.76 -17.37
N CYS A 276 -23.81 3.58 -16.87
CA CYS A 276 -25.19 3.14 -16.78
C CYS A 276 -25.72 3.47 -15.39
N LEU A 277 -25.92 4.75 -15.11
CA LEU A 277 -26.70 5.23 -13.96
C LEU A 277 -27.72 6.29 -14.37
N GLU A 278 -28.24 6.25 -15.60
CA GLU A 278 -29.50 6.91 -15.91
C GLU A 278 -30.63 5.87 -15.91
N GLY A 279 -31.44 5.89 -14.85
CA GLY A 279 -32.84 5.50 -14.98
C GLY A 279 -33.39 4.32 -14.18
N TRP A 280 -32.76 3.87 -13.09
CA TRP A 280 -33.35 2.81 -12.27
C TRP A 280 -33.25 3.13 -10.77
N TYR A 281 -34.15 4.01 -10.32
CA TYR A 281 -34.64 4.13 -8.94
C TYR A 281 -36.08 3.64 -8.89
#